data_AF-A0A252BPD4-F1
#
_entry.id   AF-A0A252BPD4-F1
#
_cell.length_a   1.000
_cell.length_b   1.000
_cell.length_c   1.000
_cell.angle_alpha   90.00
_cell.angle_beta   90.00
_cell.angle_gamma   90.00
#
_symmetry.space_group_name_H-M   'P 1'
#
loop_
_entity.id
_entity.type
_entity.pdbx_description
1 polymer ?
#
loop_
_entity_poly.entity_id
_entity_poly.type
_entity_poly.pdbx_seq_one_letter_code
_entity_poly.pdbx_strand_id
1 'polypeptide(L)'
;MIERRLGKLPPRHDVRTYRLSPVLTARVPDVPEHQDWSQGVPYQMWGNDQFGCCAFAAHAALTATWTKVAQGLVLLSSEQVLQNYGAVTGFNPVTGQNDNGTILLEQLQYWKSNGFVRPGQTRDYLTAYGIIDSHSVSGIKRGISYLGGVLAGVQVPRGFMNLPLGTDWDWDAVQDHVFVGGHAIALTGYTPDGVFFNTWGSRTFMPWNTFLKICDEAYGLVSRQNWLTVQGLSPKSEDVQALVAEMSAA
;
A
#
# COMPACT_ATOMS: atom_id res chain seq x y z
N MET A 1 -24.90 9.96 -1.75
CA MET A 1 -23.87 9.03 -2.29
C MET A 1 -22.56 9.36 -1.60
N ILE A 2 -21.78 8.35 -1.20
CA ILE A 2 -20.42 8.57 -0.69
C ILE A 2 -19.56 8.96 -1.89
N GLU A 3 -18.97 10.15 -1.85
CA GLU A 3 -18.03 10.61 -2.87
C GLU A 3 -16.69 9.90 -2.65
N ARG A 4 -15.99 9.55 -3.73
CA ARG A 4 -14.70 8.84 -3.68
C ARG A 4 -13.64 9.72 -4.31
N ARG A 5 -12.48 9.82 -3.68
CA ARG A 5 -11.37 10.59 -4.22
C ARG A 5 -10.24 9.69 -4.66
N LEU A 6 -9.71 10.07 -5.81
CA LEU A 6 -8.43 9.62 -6.36
C LEU A 6 -7.36 10.63 -5.93
N GLY A 7 -6.09 10.34 -6.18
CA GLY A 7 -5.03 11.28 -5.85
C GLY A 7 -3.61 10.76 -5.98
N LYS A 8 -3.40 9.56 -6.52
CA LYS A 8 -2.06 9.12 -6.88
C LYS A 8 -1.69 9.76 -8.22
N LEU A 9 -0.56 10.48 -8.22
CA LEU A 9 0.00 11.12 -9.41
C LEU A 9 0.81 10.12 -10.25
N PRO A 10 1.13 10.43 -11.52
CA PRO A 10 1.90 9.52 -12.37
C PRO A 10 3.19 9.03 -11.69
N PRO A 11 3.57 7.74 -11.88
CA PRO A 11 4.80 7.19 -11.31
C PRO A 11 6.01 8.04 -11.67
N ARG A 12 6.92 8.22 -10.71
CA ARG A 12 8.24 8.82 -10.96
C ARG A 12 9.31 7.76 -10.80
N HIS A 13 10.17 7.63 -11.80
CA HIS A 13 11.30 6.71 -11.76
C HIS A 13 12.54 7.40 -11.22
N ASP A 14 13.16 6.82 -10.19
CA ASP A 14 14.48 7.20 -9.69
C ASP A 14 15.36 5.96 -9.73
N VAL A 15 16.44 6.02 -10.50
CA VAL A 15 17.38 4.90 -10.70
C VAL A 15 18.07 4.45 -9.40
N ARG A 16 18.05 5.30 -8.37
CA ARG A 16 18.60 4.99 -7.04
C ARG A 16 17.61 4.21 -6.18
N THR A 17 16.37 4.03 -6.63
CA THR A 17 15.38 3.19 -5.93
C THR A 17 15.78 1.73 -6.10
N TYR A 18 16.02 1.05 -4.99
CA TYR A 18 16.35 -0.38 -4.98
C TYR A 18 15.30 -1.19 -5.75
N ARG A 19 15.76 -2.15 -6.55
CA ARG A 19 14.89 -3.07 -7.26
C ARG A 19 14.68 -4.31 -6.41
N LEU A 20 13.45 -4.56 -6.02
CA LEU A 20 13.11 -5.75 -5.25
C LEU A 20 13.00 -7.00 -6.11
N SER A 21 12.66 -6.88 -7.39
CA SER A 21 12.44 -8.05 -8.24
C SER A 21 13.64 -9.02 -8.27
N PRO A 22 14.91 -8.59 -8.48
CA PRO A 22 16.06 -9.50 -8.50
C PRO A 22 16.31 -10.19 -7.16
N VAL A 23 16.21 -9.42 -6.06
CA VAL A 23 16.42 -9.88 -4.68
C VAL A 23 15.38 -10.92 -4.30
N LEU A 24 14.12 -10.57 -4.54
CA LEU A 24 13.02 -11.49 -4.33
C LEU A 24 13.11 -12.72 -5.23
N THR A 25 13.94 -12.79 -6.28
CA THR A 25 14.12 -14.01 -7.08
C THR A 25 15.29 -14.90 -6.65
N ALA A 26 16.27 -14.38 -5.90
CA ALA A 26 17.58 -15.01 -5.75
C ALA A 26 17.65 -16.16 -4.72
N ARG A 27 16.86 -16.14 -3.65
CA ARG A 27 16.55 -17.31 -2.79
C ARG A 27 15.49 -16.89 -1.78
N VAL A 28 14.31 -17.48 -1.86
CA VAL A 28 13.21 -17.19 -0.92
C VAL A 28 12.62 -18.52 -0.47
N PRO A 29 12.10 -18.64 0.76
CA PRO A 29 11.19 -19.73 1.11
C PRO A 29 10.05 -19.84 0.08
N ASP A 30 9.49 -21.04 -0.07
CA ASP A 30 8.38 -21.27 -0.97
C ASP A 30 7.26 -20.27 -0.71
N VAL A 31 6.88 -19.52 -1.74
CA VAL A 31 5.80 -18.55 -1.67
C VAL A 31 4.49 -19.33 -1.54
N PRO A 32 3.72 -19.15 -0.46
CA PRO A 32 2.44 -19.84 -0.30
C PRO A 32 1.52 -19.60 -1.51
N GLU A 33 0.68 -20.56 -1.86
CA GLU A 33 -0.34 -20.32 -2.91
C GLU A 33 -1.38 -19.27 -2.49
N HIS A 34 -1.62 -19.18 -1.18
CA HIS A 34 -2.56 -18.26 -0.55
C HIS A 34 -1.90 -17.58 0.65
N GLN A 35 -2.14 -16.28 0.81
CA GLN A 35 -1.77 -15.54 2.00
C GLN A 35 -2.77 -14.41 2.20
N ASP A 36 -3.26 -14.19 3.41
CA ASP A 36 -4.15 -13.06 3.68
C ASP A 36 -3.91 -12.46 5.07
N TRP A 37 -3.34 -11.26 5.12
CA TRP A 37 -3.11 -10.50 6.35
C TRP A 37 -4.27 -9.55 6.69
N SER A 38 -5.20 -9.33 5.75
CA SER A 38 -6.24 -8.31 5.82
C SER A 38 -7.47 -8.72 6.64
N GLN A 39 -7.61 -10.01 6.96
CA GLN A 39 -8.77 -10.55 7.67
C GLN A 39 -9.00 -9.85 9.01
N GLY A 40 -10.19 -9.30 9.22
CA GLY A 40 -10.58 -8.62 10.46
C GLY A 40 -9.84 -7.31 10.75
N VAL A 41 -9.10 -6.74 9.80
CA VAL A 41 -8.51 -5.40 9.96
C VAL A 41 -9.64 -4.36 9.83
N PRO A 42 -9.84 -3.47 10.82
CA PRO A 42 -10.91 -2.48 10.79
C PRO A 42 -10.50 -1.26 9.97
N TYR A 43 -10.42 -1.43 8.64
CA TYR A 43 -10.07 -0.35 7.72
C TYR A 43 -11.04 0.85 7.83
N GLN A 44 -10.51 2.06 7.60
CA GLN A 44 -11.30 3.29 7.67
C GLN A 44 -11.16 4.12 6.39
N MET A 45 -12.08 5.07 6.18
CA MET A 45 -12.06 5.95 5.01
C MET A 45 -10.85 6.91 5.01
N TRP A 46 -10.38 7.30 6.19
CA TRP A 46 -9.23 8.21 6.39
C TRP A 46 -9.30 9.53 5.60
N GLY A 47 -10.50 10.01 5.33
CA GLY A 47 -10.76 11.24 4.57
C GLY A 47 -10.62 11.10 3.06
N ASN A 48 -10.41 9.89 2.53
CA ASN A 48 -10.26 9.66 1.09
C ASN A 48 -11.61 9.59 0.32
N ASP A 49 -12.71 9.88 1.01
CA ASP A 49 -13.99 10.30 0.45
C ASP A 49 -14.05 11.81 0.19
N GLN A 50 -13.18 12.59 0.83
CA GLN A 50 -13.18 14.05 0.79
C GLN A 50 -11.96 14.63 0.07
N PHE A 51 -10.79 14.01 0.25
CA PHE A 51 -9.52 14.51 -0.28
C PHE A 51 -8.73 13.46 -1.07
N GLY A 52 -7.79 13.94 -1.90
CA GLY A 52 -6.90 13.10 -2.71
C GLY A 52 -5.80 12.35 -1.94
N CYS A 53 -6.02 12.03 -0.67
CA CYS A 53 -5.03 11.48 0.25
C CYS A 53 -4.81 9.95 0.13
N CYS A 54 -5.22 9.31 -0.98
CA CYS A 54 -5.23 7.85 -1.13
C CYS A 54 -3.89 7.16 -0.78
N ALA A 55 -2.75 7.77 -1.12
CA ALA A 55 -1.42 7.27 -0.73
C ALA A 55 -1.30 7.10 0.79
N PHE A 56 -1.81 8.07 1.57
CA PHE A 56 -1.72 8.08 3.02
C PHE A 56 -2.80 7.20 3.68
N ALA A 57 -3.94 7.03 3.02
CA ALA A 57 -4.93 6.02 3.41
C ALA A 57 -4.36 4.60 3.22
N ALA A 58 -3.67 4.32 2.10
CA ALA A 58 -2.99 3.04 1.89
C ALA A 58 -1.87 2.80 2.91
N HIS A 59 -1.09 3.84 3.26
CA HIS A 59 -0.14 3.79 4.38
C HIS A 59 -0.83 3.38 5.70
N ALA A 60 -1.94 4.02 6.06
CA ALA A 60 -2.68 3.68 7.28
C ALA A 60 -3.23 2.23 7.24
N ALA A 61 -3.66 1.76 6.07
CA ALA A 61 -4.09 0.39 5.86
C ALA A 61 -2.97 -0.63 6.09
N LEU A 62 -1.77 -0.37 5.55
CA LEU A 62 -0.59 -1.21 5.76
C LEU A 62 -0.20 -1.24 7.24
N THR A 63 -0.15 -0.08 7.90
CA THR A 63 0.18 0.03 9.32
C THR A 63 -0.82 -0.73 10.20
N ALA A 64 -2.12 -0.60 9.95
CA ALA A 64 -3.15 -1.35 10.68
C ALA A 64 -3.04 -2.86 10.44
N THR A 65 -2.75 -3.26 9.20
CA THR A 65 -2.57 -4.67 8.84
C THR A 65 -1.35 -5.27 9.53
N TRP A 66 -0.18 -4.62 9.40
CA TRP A 66 1.06 -5.10 9.99
C TRP A 66 0.96 -5.21 11.51
N THR A 67 0.49 -4.15 12.17
CA THR A 67 0.45 -4.10 13.63
C THR A 67 -0.59 -5.05 14.21
N LYS A 68 -1.73 -5.29 13.54
CA LYS A 68 -2.70 -6.32 13.96
C LYS A 68 -2.09 -7.72 13.96
N VAL A 69 -1.27 -8.03 12.96
CA VAL A 69 -0.70 -9.37 12.78
C VAL A 69 0.53 -9.57 13.67
N ALA A 70 1.44 -8.60 13.71
CA ALA A 70 2.74 -8.72 14.36
C ALA A 70 2.74 -8.25 15.83
N GLN A 71 1.80 -7.39 16.21
CA GLN A 71 1.83 -6.61 17.45
C GLN A 71 0.40 -6.41 18.00
N GLY A 72 0.20 -5.33 18.77
CA GLY A 72 -1.14 -4.80 19.05
C GLY A 72 -1.60 -3.87 17.92
N LEU A 73 -2.87 -3.99 17.52
CA LEU A 73 -3.48 -3.16 16.47
C LEU A 73 -3.26 -1.67 16.72
N VAL A 74 -2.66 -0.98 15.74
CA VAL A 74 -2.58 0.48 15.69
C VAL A 74 -3.41 0.99 14.53
N LEU A 75 -4.32 1.90 14.83
CA LEU A 75 -5.22 2.51 13.85
C LEU A 75 -5.02 4.02 13.85
N LEU A 76 -4.57 4.57 12.72
CA LEU A 76 -4.46 6.02 12.56
C LEU A 76 -5.86 6.64 12.48
N SER A 77 -6.03 7.84 13.04
CA SER A 77 -7.21 8.66 12.79
C SER A 77 -7.14 9.34 11.42
N SER A 78 -8.27 9.79 10.88
CA SER A 78 -8.30 10.61 9.66
C SER A 78 -7.46 11.87 9.80
N GLU A 79 -7.45 12.52 10.97
CA GLU A 79 -6.63 13.69 11.25
C GLU A 79 -5.13 13.40 11.10
N GLN A 80 -4.65 12.28 11.64
CA GLN A 80 -3.25 11.86 11.50
C GLN A 80 -2.89 11.53 10.04
N VAL A 81 -3.80 10.90 9.31
CA VAL A 81 -3.61 10.62 7.87
C VAL A 81 -3.49 11.92 7.08
N LEU A 82 -4.40 12.88 7.31
CA LEU A 82 -4.38 14.17 6.63
C LEU A 82 -3.20 15.05 7.05
N GLN A 83 -2.73 14.93 8.30
CA GLN A 83 -1.50 15.58 8.76
C GLN A 83 -0.27 15.04 8.02
N ASN A 84 -0.18 13.71 7.85
CA ASN A 84 0.90 13.11 7.06
C ASN A 84 0.81 13.52 5.59
N TYR A 85 -0.39 13.59 5.02
CA TYR A 85 -0.60 14.09 3.66
C TYR A 85 -0.11 15.53 3.50
N GLY A 86 -0.56 16.44 4.37
CA GLY A 86 -0.13 17.84 4.37
C GLY A 86 1.37 18.02 4.56
N ALA A 87 2.01 17.17 5.37
CA ALA A 87 3.46 17.22 5.60
C ALA A 87 4.29 16.92 4.35
N VAL A 88 3.74 16.16 3.39
CA VAL A 88 4.41 15.80 2.13
C VAL A 88 4.03 16.75 1.00
N THR A 89 2.76 17.16 0.92
CA THR A 89 2.23 17.84 -0.28
C THR A 89 1.94 19.32 -0.07
N GLY A 90 1.99 19.81 1.16
CA GLY A 90 1.54 21.16 1.51
C GLY A 90 0.00 21.29 1.57
N PHE A 91 -0.74 20.18 1.48
CA PHE A 91 -2.19 20.15 1.69
C PHE A 91 -2.58 20.71 3.06
N ASN A 92 -3.62 21.54 3.08
CA ASN A 92 -4.19 22.09 4.30
C ASN A 92 -5.58 21.48 4.57
N PRO A 93 -5.74 20.62 5.59
CA PRO A 93 -7.02 19.96 5.88
C PRO A 93 -8.13 20.91 6.36
N VAL A 94 -7.79 22.12 6.83
CA VAL A 94 -8.77 23.11 7.29
C VAL A 94 -9.38 23.88 6.13
N THR A 95 -8.56 24.23 5.12
CA THR A 95 -9.01 25.05 3.98
C THR A 95 -9.27 24.24 2.71
N GLY A 96 -8.81 22.98 2.64
CA GLY A 96 -8.82 22.16 1.44
C GLY A 96 -7.81 22.60 0.36
N GLN A 97 -6.99 23.62 0.64
CA GLN A 97 -6.00 24.11 -0.32
C GLN A 97 -4.88 23.09 -0.53
N ASN A 98 -4.31 23.10 -1.73
CA ASN A 98 -3.22 22.23 -2.17
C ASN A 98 -3.56 20.72 -2.14
N ASP A 99 -4.83 20.36 -2.34
CA ASP A 99 -5.23 18.95 -2.53
C ASP A 99 -4.89 18.47 -3.95
N ASN A 100 -3.60 18.27 -4.22
CA ASN A 100 -3.07 17.96 -5.54
C ASN A 100 -2.68 16.48 -5.73
N GLY A 101 -2.96 15.63 -4.74
CA GLY A 101 -2.52 14.25 -4.76
C GLY A 101 -1.04 14.07 -4.42
N THR A 102 -0.48 12.90 -4.70
CA THR A 102 0.88 12.52 -4.28
C THR A 102 1.54 11.56 -5.27
N ILE A 103 2.83 11.80 -5.56
CA ILE A 103 3.71 10.81 -6.18
C ILE A 103 4.10 9.80 -5.10
N LEU A 104 3.82 8.50 -5.28
CA LEU A 104 4.07 7.49 -4.23
C LEU A 104 5.53 7.45 -3.80
N LEU A 105 6.47 7.65 -4.73
CA LEU A 105 7.89 7.71 -4.41
C LEU A 105 8.23 8.88 -3.45
N GLU A 106 7.56 10.03 -3.55
CA GLU A 106 7.77 11.16 -2.62
C GLU A 106 7.26 10.83 -1.23
N GLN A 107 6.10 10.17 -1.14
CA GLN A 107 5.58 9.66 0.12
C GLN A 107 6.59 8.70 0.77
N LEU A 108 7.11 7.72 0.02
CA LEU A 108 8.05 6.72 0.54
C LEU A 108 9.38 7.36 0.96
N GLN A 109 9.88 8.33 0.20
CA GLN A 109 11.08 9.10 0.54
C GLN A 109 10.90 9.88 1.84
N TYR A 110 9.76 10.56 2.01
CA TYR A 110 9.44 11.30 3.22
C TYR A 110 9.26 10.36 4.41
N TRP A 111 8.50 9.27 4.26
CA TRP A 111 8.27 8.31 5.33
C TRP A 111 9.58 7.71 5.84
N LYS A 112 10.52 7.40 4.93
CA LYS A 112 11.84 6.89 5.29
C LYS A 112 12.72 7.93 5.99
N SER A 113 12.68 9.19 5.55
CA SER A 113 13.68 10.20 5.95
C SER A 113 13.21 11.11 7.08
N ASN A 114 11.92 11.43 7.12
CA ASN A 114 11.29 12.36 8.04
C ASN A 114 10.31 11.67 8.99
N GLY A 115 9.73 10.55 8.56
CA GLY A 115 8.77 9.77 9.33
C GLY A 115 7.37 10.37 9.34
N PHE A 116 6.39 9.57 9.74
CA PHE A 116 4.98 9.93 9.82
C PHE A 116 4.48 9.95 11.26
N VAL A 117 3.44 10.74 11.51
CA VAL A 117 2.72 10.67 12.79
C VAL A 117 1.95 9.36 12.86
N ARG A 118 1.97 8.73 14.03
CA ARG A 118 1.33 7.45 14.32
C ARG A 118 0.99 7.39 15.83
N PRO A 119 -0.15 6.82 16.24
CA PRO A 119 -0.46 6.63 17.65
C PRO A 119 0.64 5.85 18.40
N GLY A 120 0.91 6.26 19.64
CA GLY A 120 1.81 5.54 20.55
C GLY A 120 3.31 5.67 20.23
N GLN A 121 3.72 6.49 19.27
CA GLN A 121 5.13 6.75 18.94
C GLN A 121 5.35 8.22 18.56
N THR A 122 6.56 8.73 18.74
CA THR A 122 6.92 10.10 18.32
C THR A 122 6.87 10.25 16.80
N ARG A 123 7.49 9.32 16.07
CA ARG A 123 7.43 9.21 14.60
C ARG A 123 7.59 7.75 14.16
N ASP A 124 6.89 7.40 13.10
CA ASP A 124 6.97 6.12 12.41
C ASP A 124 7.82 6.27 11.14
N TYR A 125 8.91 5.53 11.04
CA TYR A 125 9.85 5.57 9.92
C TYR A 125 9.78 4.28 9.11
N LEU A 126 9.69 4.44 7.79
CA LEU A 126 9.89 3.34 6.89
C LEU A 126 11.37 2.95 6.87
N THR A 127 11.68 1.68 7.10
CA THR A 127 13.06 1.20 7.15
C THR A 127 13.70 1.22 5.77
N ALA A 128 13.01 0.64 4.79
CA ALA A 128 13.42 0.60 3.40
C ALA A 128 12.20 0.38 2.50
N TYR A 129 12.38 0.62 1.21
CA TYR A 129 11.43 0.24 0.18
C TYR A 129 12.20 -0.07 -1.09
N GLY A 130 11.56 -0.79 -2.00
CA GLY A 130 12.07 -0.93 -3.36
C GLY A 130 10.96 -1.23 -4.35
N ILE A 131 11.24 -0.96 -5.61
CA ILE A 131 10.29 -1.15 -6.70
C ILE A 131 10.13 -2.63 -7.00
N ILE A 132 8.89 -3.07 -7.12
CA ILE A 132 8.51 -4.37 -7.66
C ILE A 132 7.98 -4.12 -9.07
N ASP A 133 8.33 -4.99 -10.02
CA ASP A 133 7.67 -4.98 -11.32
C ASP A 133 6.17 -5.21 -11.12
N SER A 134 5.34 -4.20 -11.46
CA SER A 134 3.89 -4.26 -11.27
C SER A 134 3.22 -5.39 -12.07
N HIS A 135 3.89 -5.92 -13.09
CA HIS A 135 3.42 -7.04 -13.89
C HIS A 135 3.90 -8.41 -13.38
N SER A 136 4.74 -8.43 -12.34
CA SER A 136 5.25 -9.65 -11.73
C SER A 136 4.34 -10.12 -10.59
N VAL A 137 3.37 -10.97 -10.90
CA VAL A 137 2.48 -11.60 -9.88
C VAL A 137 3.31 -12.29 -8.80
N SER A 138 4.39 -12.98 -9.18
CA SER A 138 5.29 -13.64 -8.21
C SER A 138 6.00 -12.63 -7.30
N GLY A 139 6.45 -11.49 -7.82
CA GLY A 139 7.02 -10.40 -7.03
C GLY A 139 6.02 -9.80 -6.04
N ILE A 140 4.79 -9.57 -6.47
CA ILE A 140 3.71 -9.07 -5.61
C ILE A 140 3.38 -10.08 -4.50
N LYS A 141 3.21 -11.37 -4.85
CA LYS A 141 2.97 -12.43 -3.86
C LYS A 141 4.09 -12.49 -2.83
N ARG A 142 5.36 -12.40 -3.25
CA ARG A 142 6.52 -12.35 -2.35
C ARG A 142 6.49 -11.13 -1.43
N GLY A 143 6.21 -9.94 -1.97
CA GLY A 143 6.05 -8.72 -1.18
C GLY A 143 4.97 -8.89 -0.10
N ILE A 144 3.79 -9.39 -0.47
CA ILE A 144 2.71 -9.63 0.50
C ILE A 144 3.11 -10.68 1.54
N SER A 145 3.71 -11.80 1.14
CA SER A 145 4.05 -12.89 2.06
C SER A 145 5.08 -12.51 3.10
N TYR A 146 6.14 -11.80 2.70
CA TYR A 146 7.32 -11.59 3.53
C TYR A 146 7.42 -10.18 4.11
N LEU A 147 6.88 -9.20 3.40
CA LEU A 147 6.85 -7.80 3.82
C LEU A 147 5.49 -7.39 4.41
N GLY A 148 4.54 -8.32 4.48
CA GLY A 148 3.19 -8.10 5.02
C GLY A 148 2.27 -7.29 4.10
N GLY A 149 2.79 -6.74 3.01
CA GLY A 149 2.00 -6.00 2.03
C GLY A 149 2.83 -5.32 0.94
N VAL A 150 2.13 -4.77 -0.04
CA VAL A 150 2.67 -3.99 -1.15
C VAL A 150 1.85 -2.71 -1.28
N LEU A 151 2.53 -1.57 -1.42
CA LEU A 151 1.89 -0.33 -1.85
C LEU A 151 1.86 -0.31 -3.38
N ALA A 152 0.68 -0.25 -3.97
CA ALA A 152 0.50 -0.22 -5.42
C ALA A 152 -0.20 1.06 -5.87
N GLY A 153 0.22 1.58 -7.02
CA GLY A 153 -0.49 2.60 -7.78
C GLY A 153 -1.27 1.95 -8.92
N VAL A 154 -2.51 2.40 -9.12
CA VAL A 154 -3.39 1.94 -10.21
C VAL A 154 -4.03 3.12 -10.93
N GLN A 155 -4.37 2.93 -12.21
CA GLN A 155 -5.26 3.80 -12.96
C GLN A 155 -6.69 3.29 -12.84
N VAL A 156 -7.59 4.10 -12.27
CA VAL A 156 -8.96 3.66 -11.96
C VAL A 156 -9.89 3.96 -13.13
N PRO A 157 -10.54 2.96 -13.75
CA PRO A 157 -11.60 3.17 -14.72
C PRO A 157 -12.87 3.71 -14.05
N ARG A 158 -13.66 4.51 -14.78
CA ARG A 158 -14.89 5.12 -14.28
C ARG A 158 -15.88 4.08 -13.76
N GLY A 159 -15.93 2.89 -14.36
CA GLY A 159 -16.78 1.78 -13.89
C GLY A 159 -16.57 1.43 -12.42
N PHE A 160 -15.32 1.43 -11.93
CA PHE A 160 -15.02 1.11 -10.53
C PHE A 160 -15.44 2.21 -9.56
N MET A 161 -15.48 3.47 -10.00
CA MET A 161 -15.96 4.58 -9.18
C MET A 161 -17.43 4.43 -8.77
N ASN A 162 -18.21 3.66 -9.53
CA ASN A 162 -19.66 3.51 -9.31
C ASN A 162 -20.05 2.22 -8.57
N LEU A 163 -19.12 1.28 -8.37
CA LEU A 163 -19.40 0.04 -7.63
C LEU A 163 -19.78 0.35 -6.17
N PRO A 164 -20.57 -0.46 -5.46
CA PRO A 164 -20.72 -0.32 -4.00
C PRO A 164 -19.38 -0.46 -3.25
N LEU A 165 -19.30 0.02 -2.00
CA LEU A 165 -18.08 -0.14 -1.19
C LEU A 165 -17.84 -1.63 -0.87
N GLY A 166 -16.58 -2.04 -0.93
CA GLY A 166 -16.19 -3.43 -0.66
C GLY A 166 -16.51 -4.43 -1.78
N THR A 167 -17.16 -4.00 -2.87
CA THR A 167 -17.34 -4.84 -4.05
C THR A 167 -16.01 -5.11 -4.73
N ASP A 168 -15.86 -6.31 -5.28
CA ASP A 168 -14.70 -6.72 -6.04
C ASP A 168 -14.54 -5.84 -7.29
N TRP A 169 -13.28 -5.53 -7.63
CA TRP A 169 -12.96 -4.87 -8.87
C TRP A 169 -12.64 -5.93 -9.92
N ASP A 170 -13.55 -6.09 -10.87
CA ASP A 170 -13.36 -6.96 -12.03
C ASP A 170 -13.54 -6.14 -13.30
N TRP A 171 -12.47 -6.07 -14.10
CA TRP A 171 -12.45 -5.36 -15.38
C TRP A 171 -13.59 -5.81 -16.30
N ASP A 172 -13.88 -7.11 -16.32
CA ASP A 172 -14.86 -7.70 -17.24
C ASP A 172 -16.30 -7.54 -16.71
N ALA A 173 -16.47 -7.17 -15.44
CA ALA A 173 -17.77 -6.90 -14.82
C ALA A 173 -18.24 -5.44 -14.97
N VAL A 174 -17.38 -4.52 -15.40
CA VAL A 174 -17.74 -3.12 -15.66
C VAL A 174 -17.73 -2.80 -17.15
N GLN A 175 -18.59 -1.87 -17.56
CA GLN A 175 -18.74 -1.48 -18.97
C GLN A 175 -17.91 -0.23 -19.34
N ASP A 176 -17.69 0.68 -18.38
CA ASP A 176 -16.95 1.92 -18.63
C ASP A 176 -15.50 1.79 -18.18
N HIS A 177 -14.62 1.56 -19.15
CA HIS A 177 -13.18 1.39 -18.96
C HIS A 177 -12.38 2.70 -19.09
N VAL A 178 -13.03 3.87 -19.20
CA VAL A 178 -12.31 5.14 -19.29
C VAL A 178 -11.59 5.43 -17.97
N PHE A 179 -10.26 5.51 -18.01
CA PHE A 179 -9.47 5.91 -16.84
C PHE A 179 -9.79 7.35 -16.43
N VAL A 180 -10.08 7.55 -15.14
CA VAL A 180 -10.46 8.85 -14.57
C VAL A 180 -9.44 9.41 -13.58
N GLY A 181 -8.40 8.64 -13.25
CA GLY A 181 -7.27 9.11 -12.46
C GLY A 181 -6.52 7.98 -11.74
N GLY A 182 -5.43 8.36 -11.08
CA GLY A 182 -4.60 7.43 -10.33
C GLY A 182 -5.03 7.26 -8.87
N HIS A 183 -4.94 6.03 -8.36
CA HIS A 183 -5.26 5.67 -6.97
C HIS A 183 -4.17 4.82 -6.33
N ALA A 184 -3.91 5.04 -5.04
CA ALA A 184 -3.01 4.20 -4.27
C ALA A 184 -3.81 3.18 -3.46
N ILE A 185 -3.36 1.93 -3.45
CA ILE A 185 -4.00 0.83 -2.73
C ILE A 185 -2.97 0.01 -1.95
N ALA A 186 -3.41 -0.57 -0.84
CA ALA A 186 -2.60 -1.49 -0.03
C ALA A 186 -2.97 -2.93 -0.36
N LEU A 187 -2.08 -3.66 -1.03
CA LEU A 187 -2.23 -5.09 -1.28
C LEU A 187 -1.74 -5.85 -0.06
N THR A 188 -2.60 -6.68 0.52
CA THR A 188 -2.34 -7.30 1.85
C THR A 188 -2.73 -8.77 1.92
N GLY A 189 -3.20 -9.33 0.83
CA GLY A 189 -3.46 -10.76 0.68
C GLY A 189 -3.62 -11.15 -0.77
N TYR A 190 -3.66 -12.45 -1.05
CA TYR A 190 -3.89 -13.02 -2.36
C TYR A 190 -4.34 -14.48 -2.29
N THR A 191 -4.88 -14.93 -3.42
CA THR A 191 -5.13 -16.33 -3.78
C THR A 191 -4.51 -16.61 -5.16
N PRO A 192 -4.62 -17.84 -5.70
CA PRO A 192 -4.32 -18.11 -7.10
C PRO A 192 -5.12 -17.21 -8.06
N ASP A 193 -6.34 -16.81 -7.70
CA ASP A 193 -7.25 -16.07 -8.59
C ASP A 193 -7.00 -14.56 -8.61
N GLY A 194 -6.49 -14.00 -7.51
CA GLY A 194 -6.32 -12.55 -7.42
C GLY A 194 -5.72 -12.05 -6.11
N VAL A 195 -5.93 -10.77 -5.86
CA VAL A 195 -5.29 -10.02 -4.77
C VAL A 195 -6.33 -9.32 -3.91
N PHE A 196 -6.17 -9.42 -2.59
CA PHE A 196 -6.93 -8.64 -1.61
C PHE A 196 -6.25 -7.29 -1.39
N PHE A 197 -7.04 -6.24 -1.39
CA PHE A 197 -6.56 -4.89 -1.17
C PHE A 197 -7.53 -4.06 -0.34
N ASN A 198 -7.00 -2.97 0.22
CA ASN A 198 -7.82 -1.97 0.89
C ASN A 198 -7.94 -0.70 0.04
N THR A 199 -9.16 -0.18 -0.03
CA THR A 199 -9.47 1.15 -0.57
C THR A 199 -10.76 1.67 0.06
N TRP A 200 -10.88 2.99 0.19
CA TRP A 200 -12.11 3.68 0.64
C TRP A 200 -12.76 3.03 1.88
N GLY A 201 -11.95 2.71 2.89
CA GLY A 201 -12.38 2.11 4.15
C GLY A 201 -12.89 0.68 4.08
N SER A 202 -12.71 -0.01 2.96
CA SER A 202 -13.19 -1.39 2.79
C SER A 202 -12.08 -2.31 2.32
N ARG A 203 -12.11 -3.56 2.80
CA ARG A 203 -11.41 -4.68 2.18
C ARG A 203 -12.17 -5.09 0.92
N THR A 204 -11.46 -5.32 -0.17
CA THR A 204 -12.01 -5.76 -1.45
C THR A 204 -10.99 -6.70 -2.13
N PHE A 205 -11.38 -7.26 -3.27
CA PHE A 205 -10.59 -8.19 -4.07
C PHE A 205 -10.60 -7.77 -5.54
N MET A 206 -9.53 -8.12 -6.27
CA MET A 206 -9.55 -8.06 -7.73
C MET A 206 -8.83 -9.28 -8.31
N PRO A 207 -9.32 -9.85 -9.42
CA PRO A 207 -8.58 -10.90 -10.12
C PRO A 207 -7.23 -10.39 -10.65
N TRP A 208 -6.25 -11.28 -10.79
CA TRP A 208 -4.91 -10.88 -11.27
C TRP A 208 -4.94 -10.21 -12.64
N ASN A 209 -5.83 -10.64 -13.54
CA ASN A 209 -5.96 -10.02 -14.86
C ASN A 209 -6.39 -8.54 -14.77
N THR A 210 -7.18 -8.18 -13.77
CA THR A 210 -7.66 -6.81 -13.53
C THR A 210 -6.53 -6.00 -12.94
N PHE A 211 -5.85 -6.52 -11.92
CA PHE A 211 -4.68 -5.86 -11.32
C PHE A 211 -3.62 -5.52 -12.38
N LEU A 212 -3.24 -6.50 -13.21
CA LEU A 212 -2.22 -6.33 -14.25
C LEU A 212 -2.63 -5.33 -15.35
N LYS A 213 -3.93 -5.16 -15.60
CA LYS A 213 -4.42 -4.15 -16.58
C LYS A 213 -4.32 -2.72 -16.05
N ILE A 214 -4.46 -2.53 -14.73
CA ILE A 214 -4.63 -1.19 -14.15
C ILE A 214 -3.43 -0.72 -13.33
N CYS A 215 -2.54 -1.60 -12.88
CA CYS A 215 -1.42 -1.25 -12.01
C CYS A 215 -0.23 -0.65 -12.79
N ASP A 216 0.21 0.54 -12.38
CA ASP A 216 1.28 1.29 -13.04
C ASP A 216 2.57 1.44 -12.19
N GLU A 217 2.51 1.15 -10.89
CA GLU A 217 3.69 1.03 -10.02
C GLU A 217 3.40 0.16 -8.79
N ALA A 218 4.42 -0.52 -8.25
CA ALA A 218 4.31 -1.31 -7.03
C ALA A 218 5.60 -1.23 -6.21
N TYR A 219 5.47 -1.18 -4.88
CA TYR A 219 6.60 -1.11 -3.95
C TYR A 219 6.43 -2.11 -2.81
N GLY A 220 7.46 -2.92 -2.59
CA GLY A 220 7.60 -3.69 -1.37
C GLY A 220 8.21 -2.81 -0.28
N LEU A 221 7.70 -2.96 0.94
CA LEU A 221 7.98 -2.05 2.03
C LEU A 221 8.56 -2.78 3.23
N VAL A 222 9.66 -2.29 3.78
CA VAL A 222 10.22 -2.81 5.02
C VAL A 222 9.90 -1.85 6.14
N SER A 223 9.06 -2.27 7.08
CA SER A 223 8.73 -1.48 8.27
C SER A 223 9.07 -2.25 9.54
N ARG A 224 10.26 -2.01 10.11
CA ARG A 224 10.66 -2.64 11.37
C ARG A 224 9.74 -2.26 12.53
N GLN A 225 9.25 -1.03 12.55
CA GLN A 225 8.41 -0.51 13.63
C GLN A 225 7.00 -1.12 13.66
N ASN A 226 6.50 -1.59 12.51
CA ASN A 226 5.11 -2.08 12.41
C ASN A 226 5.00 -3.58 12.11
N TRP A 227 5.97 -4.18 11.40
CA TRP A 227 5.89 -5.56 10.92
C TRP A 227 6.70 -6.56 11.74
N LEU A 228 7.57 -6.10 12.65
CA LEU A 228 8.30 -7.01 13.53
C LEU A 228 7.56 -7.24 14.84
N THR A 229 7.61 -8.48 15.31
CA THR A 229 7.15 -8.88 16.64
C THR A 229 8.11 -8.38 17.72
N VAL A 230 7.79 -8.63 19.00
CA VAL A 230 8.68 -8.30 20.13
C VAL A 230 10.02 -9.07 20.08
N GLN A 231 10.09 -10.16 19.31
CA GLN A 231 11.31 -10.92 19.05
C GLN A 231 12.20 -10.29 17.95
N GLY A 232 11.74 -9.23 17.29
CA GLY A 232 12.48 -8.59 16.19
C GLY A 232 12.44 -9.36 14.86
N LEU A 233 11.52 -10.31 14.72
CA LEU A 233 11.29 -11.11 13.51
C LEU A 233 9.91 -10.79 12.91
N SER A 234 9.69 -11.17 11.66
CA SER A 234 8.34 -11.12 11.08
C SER A 234 7.38 -12.08 11.81
N PRO A 235 6.06 -12.01 11.57
CA PRO A 235 5.09 -12.97 12.13
C PRO A 235 5.35 -14.43 11.75
N LYS A 236 6.10 -14.67 10.67
CA LYS A 236 6.52 -16.00 10.22
C LYS A 236 7.97 -16.33 10.59
N SER A 237 8.55 -15.58 11.54
CA SER A 237 9.92 -15.75 12.03
C SER A 237 11.01 -15.51 10.97
N GLU A 238 10.74 -14.67 9.97
CA GLU A 238 11.74 -14.27 8.98
C GLU A 238 12.64 -13.14 9.55
N ASP A 239 13.94 -13.23 9.27
CA ASP A 239 14.89 -12.16 9.55
C ASP A 239 14.83 -11.10 8.45
N VAL A 240 14.11 -10.02 8.74
CA VAL A 240 13.95 -8.88 7.84
C VAL A 240 15.27 -8.11 7.65
N GLN A 241 16.28 -8.25 8.53
CA GLN A 241 17.60 -7.67 8.29
C GLN A 241 18.34 -8.38 7.17
N ALA A 242 18.28 -9.71 7.11
CA ALA A 242 18.84 -10.47 6.00
C ALA A 242 18.20 -10.04 4.67
N LEU A 243 16.89 -9.84 4.66
CA LEU A 243 16.17 -9.34 3.49
C LEU A 243 16.61 -7.93 3.09
N VAL A 244 16.74 -6.99 4.03
CA VAL A 244 17.24 -5.63 3.75
C VAL A 244 18.70 -5.65 3.25
N ALA A 245 19.55 -6.51 3.79
CA ALA A 245 20.93 -6.65 3.35
C ALA A 245 21.00 -7.18 1.92
N GLU A 246 20.19 -8.18 1.58
CA GLU A 246 20.04 -8.68 0.21
C GLU A 246 19.53 -7.58 -0.73
N MET A 247 18.53 -6.80 -0.29
CA MET A 247 18.00 -5.64 -1.03
C MET A 247 19.04 -4.56 -1.32
N SER A 248 20.03 -4.40 -0.45
CA SER A 248 21.06 -3.36 -0.57
C SER A 248 22.28 -3.81 -1.38
N ALA A 249 22.39 -5.12 -1.66
CA ALA A 249 23.53 -5.74 -2.35
C ALA A 249 23.27 -5.98 -3.86
N ALA A 250 22.04 -5.83 -4.32
CA ALA A 250 21.60 -5.99 -5.72
C ALA A 250 21.38 -4.65 -6.42
#